data_AF-A0A8I2K4C8-F1
#
_entry.id   AF-A0A8I2K4C8-F1
#
_cell.length_a   1.000
_cell.length_b   1.000
_cell.length_c   1.000
_cell.angle_alpha   90.00
_cell.angle_beta   90.00
_cell.angle_gamma   90.00
#
_symmetry.space_group_name_H-M   'P 1'
#
loop_
_entity.id
_entity.type
_entity.pdbx_description
1 polymer ?
#
loop_
_entity_poly.entity_id
_entity_poly.type
_entity_poly.pdbx_seq_one_letter_code
_entity_poly.pdbx_strand_id
1 'polypeptide(L)'
;VDEQGKARLYEARLLLVGEPGAGKTTLLNKILNPDYPVPNEEEEPTLGIEINSEWDFAYSHDKSITFKTNIWDFGGQPIQYML
;
A
#
# COMPACT_ATOMS: atom_id res chain seq x y z
N VAL A 1 -12.97 22.38 -8.40
CA VAL A 1 -12.73 22.44 -9.85
C VAL A 1 -12.52 23.91 -10.17
N ASP A 2 -11.40 24.28 -10.79
CA ASP A 2 -11.16 25.68 -11.16
C ASP A 2 -12.06 26.12 -12.33
N GLU A 3 -12.01 27.40 -12.68
CA GLU A 3 -12.82 27.98 -13.77
C GLU A 3 -12.52 27.33 -15.14
N GLN A 4 -11.43 26.58 -15.26
CA GLN A 4 -11.02 25.84 -16.46
C GLN A 4 -11.37 24.35 -16.39
N GLY A 5 -12.10 23.91 -15.36
CA GLY A 5 -12.49 22.50 -15.22
C GLY A 5 -11.42 21.61 -14.57
N LYS A 6 -10.33 22.15 -14.02
CA LYS A 6 -9.25 21.34 -13.43
C LYS A 6 -9.49 21.09 -11.95
N ALA A 7 -9.18 19.89 -11.50
CA ALA A 7 -9.17 19.52 -10.09
C ALA A 7 -7.82 18.91 -9.72
N ARG A 8 -7.41 19.07 -8.46
CA ARG A 8 -6.27 18.34 -7.92
C ARG A 8 -6.70 16.90 -7.66
N LEU A 9 -5.94 15.96 -8.21
CA LEU A 9 -6.12 14.54 -7.96
C LEU A 9 -5.31 14.20 -6.69
N TYR A 10 -6.01 14.09 -5.55
CA TYR A 10 -5.41 13.69 -4.29
C TYR A 10 -5.34 12.17 -4.21
N GLU A 11 -4.56 11.58 -5.12
CA GLU A 11 -4.34 10.14 -5.21
C GLU A 11 -2.85 9.81 -5.12
N ALA A 12 -2.52 8.69 -4.48
CA ALA A 12 -1.18 8.18 -4.35
C ALA A 12 -1.12 6.68 -4.68
N ARG A 13 0.02 6.23 -5.18
CA ARG A 13 0.34 4.80 -5.29
C ARG A 13 1.56 4.51 -4.42
N LEU A 14 1.41 3.59 -3.48
CA LEU A 14 2.49 3.10 -2.63
C LEU A 14 2.93 1.73 -3.15
N LEU A 15 4.21 1.57 -3.47
CA LEU A 15 4.78 0.32 -3.98
C LEU A 15 5.74 -0.24 -2.94
N LEU A 16 5.46 -1.44 -2.43
CA LEU A 16 6.33 -2.13 -1.48
C LEU A 16 7.22 -3.12 -2.24
N VAL A 17 8.53 -2.84 -2.27
CA VAL A 17 9.53 -3.64 -2.99
C VAL A 17 10.69 -4.00 -2.07
N GLY A 18 11.32 -5.15 -2.32
CA GLY A 18 12.37 -5.71 -1.48
C GLY A 18 12.40 -7.24 -1.54
N GLU A 19 13.47 -7.83 -1.02
CA GLU A 19 13.72 -9.28 -1.03
C GLU A 19 12.62 -10.08 -0.29
N PRO A 20 12.48 -11.40 -0.55
CA PRO A 20 11.72 -12.30 0.32
C PRO A 20 12.07 -12.09 1.80
N GLY A 21 11.07 -12.08 2.67
CA GLY A 21 11.30 -11.94 4.11
C GLY A 21 11.70 -10.54 4.60
N ALA A 22 11.78 -9.52 3.73
CA ALA A 22 12.06 -8.15 4.12
C ALA A 22 10.94 -7.45 4.93
N GLY A 23 9.80 -8.12 5.16
CA GLY A 23 8.67 -7.60 5.96
C GLY A 23 7.71 -6.67 5.22
N LYS A 24 7.59 -6.80 3.89
CA LYS A 24 6.71 -5.94 3.06
C LYS A 24 5.23 -6.15 3.39
N THR A 25 4.79 -7.40 3.38
CA THR A 25 3.45 -7.83 3.76
C THR A 25 3.15 -7.44 5.21
N THR A 26 4.10 -7.68 6.11
CA THR A 26 4.02 -7.25 7.52
C THR A 26 3.83 -5.73 7.64
N LEU A 27 4.55 -4.92 6.86
CA LEU A 27 4.42 -3.47 6.85
C LEU A 27 3.06 -3.02 6.31
N LEU A 28 2.58 -3.61 5.20
CA LEU A 28 1.23 -3.35 4.69
C LEU A 28 0.18 -3.63 5.77
N ASN A 29 0.24 -4.80 6.39
CA ASN A 29 -0.67 -5.21 7.44
C ASN A 29 -0.63 -4.28 8.66
N LYS A 30 0.56 -3.81 9.05
CA LYS A 30 0.72 -2.86 10.16
C LYS A 30 0.18 -1.46 9.83
N ILE A 31 0.24 -1.05 8.56
CA ILE A 31 -0.37 0.22 8.08
C ILE A 31 -1.90 0.13 8.14
N LEU A 32 -2.47 -1.00 7.71
CA LEU A 32 -3.91 -1.23 7.69
C LEU A 32 -4.48 -1.45 9.10
N ASN A 33 -3.72 -2.17 9.94
CA ASN A 33 -4.07 -2.49 11.30
C ASN A 33 -2.89 -2.21 12.24
N PRO A 34 -2.91 -1.09 13.00
CA PRO A 34 -1.88 -0.77 13.98
C PRO A 34 -1.66 -1.85 15.04
N ASP A 35 -2.64 -2.72 15.30
CA ASP A 35 -2.56 -3.81 16.27
C ASP A 35 -2.07 -5.13 15.64
N TYR A 36 -1.70 -5.14 14.36
CA TYR A 36 -1.17 -6.33 13.69
C TYR A 36 0.07 -6.90 14.43
N PRO A 37 0.10 -8.20 14.77
CA PRO A 37 1.20 -8.80 15.51
C PRO A 37 2.48 -8.88 14.67
N VAL A 38 3.63 -8.63 15.28
CA VAL A 38 4.95 -8.71 14.62
C VAL A 38 5.94 -9.37 15.58
N PRO A 39 6.43 -10.60 15.30
CA PRO A 39 6.09 -11.44 14.14
C PRO A 39 4.66 -12.00 14.23
N ASN A 40 4.05 -12.25 13.08
CA ASN A 40 2.86 -13.08 12.96
C ASN A 40 3.26 -14.43 12.37
N GLU A 41 3.16 -15.51 13.14
CA GLU A 41 3.54 -16.85 12.69
C GLU A 41 2.57 -17.43 11.65
N GLU A 42 1.37 -16.84 11.54
CA GLU A 42 0.35 -17.23 10.55
C GLU A 42 0.43 -16.39 9.26
N GLU A 43 1.40 -15.47 9.13
CA GLU A 43 1.57 -14.65 7.92
C GLU A 43 2.14 -15.48 6.77
N GLU A 44 1.33 -15.70 5.75
CA GLU A 44 1.72 -16.38 4.52
C GLU A 44 2.47 -15.44 3.55
N PRO A 45 3.46 -15.94 2.79
CA PRO A 45 4.14 -15.13 1.79
C PRO A 45 3.20 -14.65 0.67
N THR A 46 3.28 -13.37 0.31
CA THR A 46 2.57 -12.84 -0.87
C THR A 46 3.02 -13.55 -2.15
N LEU A 47 2.05 -14.06 -2.91
CA LEU A 47 2.25 -14.60 -4.24
C LEU A 47 1.86 -13.54 -5.29
N GLY A 48 2.82 -13.13 -6.12
CA GLY A 48 2.56 -12.15 -7.17
C GLY A 48 2.43 -10.73 -6.64
N ILE A 49 1.26 -10.11 -6.87
CA ILE A 49 0.99 -8.72 -6.49
C ILE A 49 -0.34 -8.68 -5.74
N GLU A 50 -0.32 -8.13 -4.53
CA GLU A 50 -1.52 -7.77 -3.79
C GLU A 50 -1.75 -6.26 -3.89
N ILE A 51 -3.00 -5.84 -4.17
CA ILE A 51 -3.37 -4.42 -4.26
C ILE A 51 -4.42 -4.13 -3.19
N ASN A 52 -4.11 -3.20 -2.28
CA ASN A 52 -5.01 -2.74 -1.24
C ASN A 52 -5.31 -1.24 -1.38
N SER A 53 -6.59 -0.87 -1.26
CA SER A 53 -7.08 0.51 -1.34
C SER A 53 -7.88 0.94 -0.10
N GLU A 54 -7.73 0.21 1.00
CA GLU A 54 -8.46 0.42 2.26
C GLU A 54 -7.79 1.44 3.18
N TRP A 55 -6.56 1.85 2.84
CA TRP A 55 -5.82 2.86 3.60
C TRP A 55 -5.76 4.19 2.86
N ASP A 56 -6.44 5.18 3.42
CA ASP A 56 -6.33 6.57 3.02
C ASP A 56 -5.69 7.38 4.15
N PHE A 57 -5.01 8.48 3.80
CA PHE A 57 -4.36 9.33 4.80
C PHE A 57 -4.67 10.81 4.60
N ALA A 58 -4.78 11.51 5.72
CA ALA A 58 -4.94 12.96 5.71
C ALA A 58 -3.62 13.63 5.32
N TYR A 59 -3.69 14.57 4.38
CA TYR A 59 -2.53 15.35 3.94
C TYR A 59 -1.89 16.07 5.12
N SER A 60 -0.56 16.07 5.19
CA SER A 60 0.18 16.58 6.35
C SER A 60 -0.03 18.09 6.58
N HIS A 61 -0.14 18.86 5.50
CA HIS A 61 -0.29 20.31 5.54
C HIS A 61 -1.74 20.78 5.65
N ASP A 62 -2.71 19.93 5.29
CA ASP A 62 -4.14 20.24 5.39
C ASP A 62 -4.93 18.94 5.66
N LYS A 63 -5.41 18.79 6.89
CA LYS A 63 -6.11 17.59 7.33
C LYS A 63 -7.53 17.45 6.76
N SER A 64 -8.06 18.49 6.11
CA SER A 64 -9.34 18.40 5.40
C SER A 64 -9.21 17.68 4.06
N ILE A 65 -7.98 17.52 3.55
CA ILE A 65 -7.68 16.81 2.32
C ILE A 65 -7.27 15.37 2.65
N THR A 66 -8.01 14.41 2.08
CA THR A 66 -7.67 12.99 2.15
C THR A 66 -7.03 12.56 0.83
N PHE A 67 -5.87 11.92 0.92
CA PHE A 67 -5.27 11.20 -0.20
C PHE A 67 -5.88 9.81 -0.30
N LYS A 68 -6.39 9.48 -1.50
CA LYS A 68 -6.76 8.12 -1.86
C LYS A 68 -5.52 7.33 -2.21
N THR A 69 -5.32 6.17 -1.59
CA THR A 69 -4.09 5.39 -1.83
C THR A 69 -4.39 4.04 -2.45
N ASN A 70 -3.52 3.61 -3.35
CA ASN A 70 -3.44 2.23 -3.79
C ASN A 70 -2.07 1.69 -3.39
N ILE A 71 -2.04 0.74 -2.45
CA ILE A 71 -0.83 0.08 -1.99
C ILE A 71 -0.67 -1.23 -2.76
N TRP A 72 0.54 -1.45 -3.29
CA TRP A 72 0.89 -2.65 -4.06
C TRP A 72 2.00 -3.38 -3.31
N ASP A 73 1.71 -4.57 -2.79
CA ASP A 73 2.70 -5.46 -2.17
C ASP A 73 3.16 -6.51 -3.19
N PHE A 74 4.47 -6.55 -3.43
CA PHE A 74 5.07 -7.48 -4.37
C PHE A 74 5.61 -8.69 -3.62
N GLY A 75 5.18 -9.89 -4.01
CA GLY A 75 5.74 -11.15 -3.54
C GLY A 75 7.25 -11.22 -3.79
N GLY A 76 7.98 -11.82 -2.84
CA GLY A 76 9.44 -11.93 -2.93
C GLY A 76 9.95 -12.98 -3.92
N GLN A 77 9.07 -13.79 -4.51
CA GLN A 77 9.52 -14.90 -5.35
C GLN A 77 10.28 -14.41 -6.59
N PRO A 78 11.34 -15.12 -7.03
CA PRO A 78 12.07 -14.74 -8.23
C PRO A 78 11.16 -14.85 -9.45
N ILE A 79 10.59 -13.72 -9.84
CA ILE A 79 9.86 -13.47 -11.08
C ILE A 79 8.61 -14.36 -11.26
N GLN A 80 7.44 -13.83 -10.90
CA GLN A 80 6.21 -14.28 -11.54
C GLN A 80 6.21 -13.74 -12.98
N TYR A 81 6.67 -14.56 -13.93
CA TYR A 81 6.37 -14.31 -15.33
C TYR A 81 4.85 -14.40 -15.47
N MET A 82 4.19 -13.28 -15.80
CA MET A 82 2.86 -13.34 -16.38
C MET A 82 3.00 -14.17 -17.65
N LEU A 83 2.46 -15.39 -17.64
CA LEU A 83 2.07 -16.07 -18.88
C LEU A 83 0.77 -15.43 -19.39
#